data_AF-A0A3D1MH37-F1
#
_entry.id   AF-A0A3D1MH37-F1
#
_cell.length_a   1.000
_cell.length_b   1.000
_cell.length_c   1.000
_cell.angle_alpha   90.00
_cell.angle_beta   90.00
_cell.angle_gamma   90.00
#
_symmetry.space_group_name_H-M   'P 1'
#
loop_
_entity.id
_entity.type
_entity.pdbx_description
1 polymer ?
#
loop_
_entity_poly.entity_id
_entity_poly.type
_entity_poly.pdbx_seq_one_letter_code
_entity_poly.pdbx_strand_id
1 'polypeptide(L)'
;MKKYLIESLAKKYDRAIMRIKKMEASLQSAENKNAAGFAFRLLRERIKENMLEFLIVIFADSSESFIILKKRDEFAVCDVSYVEYRLYSRKMKLLSLGGMSSVLFATLIVSFIVSFIMPNFQALAATFSWSQTNWNGSTDGGVYPTHADNRTNWTKYSSKNITVDASQNGVLTTSDSVVIVGQTDSDFNAGTVGSFTEVVTGQNKVRLKIAQ
;
A
#
# COMPACT_ATOMS: atom_id res chain seq x y z
N MET A 1 37.58 -11.80 1.18
CA MET A 1 36.19 -11.36 0.89
C MET A 1 36.08 -10.62 -0.46
N LYS A 2 36.90 -9.59 -0.73
CA LYS A 2 36.90 -8.81 -2.00
C LYS A 2 36.99 -9.68 -3.28
N LYS A 3 37.93 -10.65 -3.32
CA LYS A 3 38.14 -11.52 -4.49
C LYS A 3 36.90 -12.32 -4.91
N TYR A 4 36.22 -12.95 -3.94
CA TYR A 4 34.98 -13.71 -4.19
C TYR A 4 33.85 -12.82 -4.76
N LEU A 5 33.76 -11.58 -4.27
CA LEU A 5 32.79 -10.61 -4.77
C LEU A 5 33.06 -10.24 -6.23
N ILE A 6 34.33 -9.99 -6.59
CA ILE A 6 34.74 -9.67 -7.96
C ILE A 6 34.47 -10.86 -8.91
N GLU A 7 34.82 -12.08 -8.50
CA GLU A 7 34.53 -13.29 -9.28
C GLU A 7 33.02 -13.50 -9.49
N SER A 8 32.22 -13.25 -8.46
CA SER A 8 30.75 -13.32 -8.54
C SER A 8 30.18 -12.26 -9.49
N LEU A 9 30.70 -11.03 -9.45
CA LEU A 9 30.33 -9.94 -10.37
C LEU A 9 30.70 -10.27 -11.82
N ALA A 10 31.93 -10.74 -12.05
CA ALA A 10 32.38 -11.21 -13.36
C ALA A 10 31.43 -12.29 -13.91
N LYS A 11 31.14 -13.35 -13.13
CA LYS A 11 30.20 -14.40 -13.55
C LYS A 11 28.78 -13.90 -13.84
N LYS A 12 28.32 -12.83 -13.18
CA LYS A 12 27.01 -12.21 -13.46
C LYS A 12 27.07 -11.39 -14.76
N TYR A 13 28.14 -10.64 -14.97
CA TYR A 13 28.40 -9.88 -16.19
C TYR A 13 28.44 -10.79 -17.43
N ASP A 14 29.13 -11.93 -17.34
CA ASP A 14 29.19 -12.95 -18.41
C ASP A 14 27.80 -13.43 -18.83
N ARG A 15 26.96 -13.70 -17.83
CA ARG A 15 25.58 -14.16 -18.06
C ARG A 15 24.72 -13.07 -18.68
N ALA A 16 24.94 -11.80 -18.34
CA ALA A 16 24.24 -10.68 -18.95
C ALA A 16 24.60 -10.53 -20.43
N ILE A 17 25.90 -10.54 -20.77
CA ILE A 17 26.37 -10.47 -22.16
C ILE A 17 25.81 -11.63 -23.00
N MET A 18 25.88 -12.87 -22.49
CA MET A 18 25.35 -14.02 -23.23
C MET A 18 23.85 -13.89 -23.52
N ARG A 19 23.08 -13.31 -22.59
CA ARG A 19 21.66 -13.03 -22.81
C ARG A 19 21.44 -11.94 -23.84
N ILE A 20 22.25 -10.88 -23.82
CA ILE A 20 22.18 -9.78 -24.79
C ILE A 20 22.49 -10.30 -26.20
N LYS A 21 23.59 -11.02 -26.38
CA LYS A 21 23.94 -11.66 -27.66
C LYS A 21 22.84 -12.60 -28.17
N LYS A 22 22.27 -13.42 -27.28
CA LYS A 22 21.14 -14.30 -27.63
C LYS A 22 19.90 -13.49 -28.04
N MET A 23 19.60 -12.39 -27.36
CA MET A 23 18.50 -11.51 -27.71
C MET A 23 18.75 -10.79 -29.05
N GLU A 24 19.94 -10.27 -29.29
CA GLU A 24 20.31 -9.62 -30.56
C GLU A 24 20.20 -10.60 -31.74
N ALA A 25 20.68 -11.83 -31.58
CA ALA A 25 20.49 -12.88 -32.58
C ALA A 25 19.00 -13.20 -32.79
N SER A 26 18.20 -13.24 -31.72
CA SER A 26 16.74 -13.44 -31.85
C SER A 26 16.03 -12.25 -32.51
N LEU A 27 16.55 -11.03 -32.38
CA LEU A 27 16.00 -9.84 -33.03
C LEU A 27 16.27 -9.86 -34.53
N GLN A 28 17.44 -10.37 -34.96
CA GLN A 28 17.74 -10.57 -36.38
C GLN A 28 16.84 -11.64 -37.02
N SER A 29 16.35 -12.61 -36.25
CA SER A 29 15.48 -13.69 -36.74
C SER A 29 13.97 -13.42 -36.57
N ALA A 30 13.56 -12.55 -35.64
CA ALA A 30 12.17 -12.34 -35.30
C ALA A 30 11.62 -11.09 -36.00
N GLU A 31 11.01 -11.29 -37.16
CA GLU A 31 10.20 -10.28 -37.84
C GLU A 31 8.88 -10.08 -37.09
N ASN A 32 8.97 -9.29 -36.01
CA ASN A 32 7.98 -8.31 -35.59
C ASN A 32 6.53 -8.78 -35.31
N LYS A 33 6.25 -9.19 -34.05
CA LYS A 33 4.90 -9.11 -33.47
C LYS A 33 4.79 -8.39 -32.12
N ASN A 34 5.90 -8.03 -31.46
CA ASN A 34 5.92 -7.26 -30.20
C ASN A 34 7.23 -6.49 -30.00
N ALA A 35 7.61 -5.65 -30.97
CA ALA A 35 8.88 -4.92 -30.96
C ALA A 35 9.11 -4.06 -29.71
N ALA A 36 8.07 -3.36 -29.22
CA ALA A 36 8.21 -2.47 -28.05
C ALA A 36 8.53 -3.23 -26.75
N GLY A 37 7.84 -4.35 -26.49
CA GLY A 37 8.11 -5.17 -25.31
C GLY A 37 9.48 -5.84 -25.38
N PHE A 38 9.91 -6.23 -26.57
CA PHE A 38 11.26 -6.77 -26.79
C PHE A 38 12.33 -5.69 -26.58
N ALA A 39 12.16 -4.50 -27.16
CA ALA A 39 13.08 -3.37 -27.01
C ALA A 39 13.25 -2.96 -25.55
N PHE A 40 12.16 -2.91 -24.77
CA PHE A 40 12.23 -2.62 -23.34
C PHE A 40 13.00 -3.70 -22.56
N ARG A 41 12.82 -4.98 -22.89
CA ARG A 41 13.58 -6.08 -22.28
C ARG A 41 15.07 -5.98 -22.63
N LEU A 42 15.41 -5.68 -23.88
CA LEU A 42 16.80 -5.47 -24.32
C LEU A 42 17.43 -4.28 -23.60
N LEU A 43 16.72 -3.15 -23.53
CA LEU A 43 17.14 -1.96 -22.80
C LEU A 43 17.41 -2.28 -21.32
N ARG A 44 16.50 -3.01 -20.66
CA ARG A 44 16.67 -3.42 -19.27
C ARG A 44 17.92 -4.26 -19.06
N GLU A 45 18.23 -5.19 -19.97
CA GLU A 45 19.44 -6.01 -19.84
C GLU A 45 20.72 -5.19 -20.14
N ARG A 46 20.70 -4.27 -21.12
CA ARG A 46 21.81 -3.33 -21.35
C ARG A 46 22.08 -2.42 -20.15
N ILE A 47 21.03 -1.93 -19.48
CA ILE A 47 21.18 -1.16 -18.24
C ILE A 47 21.86 -2.00 -17.15
N LYS A 48 21.46 -3.27 -16.99
CA LYS A 48 22.10 -4.17 -16.01
C LYS A 48 23.57 -4.44 -16.34
N GLU A 49 23.89 -4.62 -17.62
CA GLU A 49 25.27 -4.78 -18.09
C GLU A 49 26.13 -3.56 -17.74
N ASN A 50 25.69 -2.36 -18.14
CA ASN A 50 26.39 -1.11 -17.83
C ASN A 50 26.58 -0.92 -16.32
N MET A 51 25.57 -1.28 -15.52
CA MET A 51 25.67 -1.24 -14.06
C MET A 51 26.70 -2.25 -13.52
N LEU A 52 26.77 -3.46 -14.07
CA LEU A 52 27.76 -4.46 -13.66
C LEU A 52 29.18 -4.03 -14.05
N GLU A 53 29.37 -3.49 -15.25
CA GLU A 53 30.64 -2.93 -15.68
C GLU A 53 31.09 -1.80 -14.75
N PHE A 54 30.19 -0.86 -14.44
CA PHE A 54 30.47 0.22 -13.49
C PHE A 54 30.85 -0.29 -12.10
N LEU A 55 30.12 -1.29 -11.58
CA LEU A 55 30.45 -1.92 -10.29
C LEU A 55 31.81 -2.60 -10.32
N ILE A 56 32.16 -3.31 -11.40
CA ILE A 56 33.47 -3.93 -11.57
C ILE A 56 34.56 -2.84 -11.58
N VAL A 57 34.37 -1.74 -12.33
CA VAL A 57 35.33 -0.63 -12.37
C VAL A 57 35.52 0.00 -11.00
N ILE A 58 34.46 0.16 -10.19
CA ILE A 58 34.54 0.74 -8.85
C ILE A 58 35.27 -0.19 -7.87
N PHE A 59 34.85 -1.46 -7.80
CA PHE A 59 35.26 -2.36 -6.73
C PHE A 59 36.54 -3.16 -7.04
N ALA A 60 36.82 -3.45 -8.30
CA ALA A 60 38.03 -4.16 -8.70
C ALA A 60 39.23 -3.21 -8.82
N ASP A 61 40.42 -3.77 -8.70
CA ASP A 61 41.66 -3.03 -8.95
C ASP A 61 41.79 -2.78 -10.46
N SER A 62 42.42 -1.67 -10.85
CA SER A 62 42.42 -1.23 -12.26
C SER A 62 43.01 -2.27 -13.23
N SER A 63 43.92 -3.13 -12.77
CA SER A 63 44.44 -4.27 -13.54
C SER A 63 43.42 -5.38 -13.70
N GLU A 64 42.72 -5.77 -12.62
CA GLU A 64 41.71 -6.82 -12.66
C GLU A 64 40.49 -6.40 -13.48
N SER A 65 40.00 -5.16 -13.31
CA SER A 65 38.88 -4.64 -14.10
C SER A 65 39.23 -4.57 -15.58
N PHE A 66 40.46 -4.16 -15.91
CA PHE A 66 40.95 -4.16 -17.28
C PHE A 66 40.97 -5.57 -17.84
N ILE A 67 41.52 -6.55 -17.13
CA ILE A 67 41.53 -7.93 -17.61
C ILE A 67 40.10 -8.46 -17.77
N ILE A 68 39.20 -8.25 -16.81
CA ILE A 68 37.84 -8.78 -16.87
C ILE A 68 37.05 -8.18 -18.05
N LEU A 69 37.19 -6.88 -18.30
CA LEU A 69 36.44 -6.19 -19.34
C LEU A 69 37.10 -6.31 -20.72
N LYS A 70 38.43 -6.18 -20.80
CA LYS A 70 39.19 -6.16 -22.07
C LYS A 70 39.69 -7.50 -22.56
N LYS A 71 39.84 -8.53 -21.72
CA LYS A 71 40.23 -9.89 -22.17
C LYS A 71 39.23 -10.49 -23.17
N ARG A 72 38.09 -9.84 -23.44
CA ARG A 72 37.03 -10.36 -24.30
C ARG A 72 36.85 -9.66 -25.64
N ASP A 73 37.42 -8.48 -25.82
CA ASP A 73 37.53 -7.85 -27.12
C ASP A 73 38.97 -8.04 -27.60
N GLU A 74 39.29 -9.24 -28.08
CA GLU A 74 40.65 -9.59 -28.54
C GLU A 74 41.17 -8.63 -29.62
N PHE A 75 40.29 -7.92 -30.33
CA PHE A 75 40.62 -6.90 -31.33
C PHE A 75 40.75 -5.47 -30.78
N ALA A 76 40.20 -5.16 -29.60
CA ALA A 76 40.19 -3.79 -29.04
C ALA A 76 41.27 -3.54 -27.96
N VAL A 77 42.15 -4.51 -27.74
CA VAL A 77 43.30 -4.38 -26.81
C VAL A 77 44.40 -3.52 -27.42
N CYS A 78 44.48 -3.41 -28.75
CA CYS A 78 45.55 -2.67 -29.44
C CYS A 78 45.35 -1.14 -29.44
N ASP A 79 44.12 -0.63 -29.31
CA ASP A 79 43.85 0.81 -29.49
C ASP A 79 43.95 1.64 -28.21
N VAL A 80 43.88 1.02 -27.02
CA VAL A 80 43.86 1.74 -25.74
C VAL A 80 44.93 1.21 -24.79
N SER A 81 45.92 2.04 -24.50
CA SER A 81 46.99 1.70 -23.54
C SER A 81 46.41 1.51 -22.13
N TYR A 82 46.91 0.50 -21.40
CA TYR A 82 46.55 0.25 -20.00
C TYR A 82 46.68 1.50 -19.11
N VAL A 83 47.65 2.38 -19.43
CA VAL A 83 47.89 3.64 -18.69
C VAL A 83 46.68 4.58 -18.79
N GLU A 84 46.06 4.70 -19.97
CA GLU A 84 44.90 5.55 -20.19
C GLU A 84 43.67 5.01 -19.45
N TYR A 85 43.47 3.68 -19.52
CA TYR A 85 42.41 3.02 -18.76
C TYR A 85 42.58 3.20 -17.25
N ARG A 86 43.81 3.15 -16.74
CA ARG A 86 44.11 3.41 -15.32
C ARG A 86 43.76 4.84 -14.93
N LEU A 87 44.07 5.83 -15.78
CA LEU A 87 43.71 7.22 -15.54
C LEU A 87 42.19 7.42 -15.56
N TYR A 88 41.50 6.82 -16.53
CA TYR A 88 40.04 6.86 -16.64
C TYR A 88 39.37 6.23 -15.43
N SER A 89 39.76 5.01 -15.05
CA SER A 89 39.18 4.31 -13.89
C SER A 89 39.38 5.09 -12.59
N ARG A 90 40.54 5.75 -12.41
CA ARG A 90 40.78 6.61 -11.25
C ARG A 90 39.87 7.84 -11.24
N LYS A 91 39.69 8.52 -12.38
CA LYS A 91 38.76 9.65 -12.50
C LYS A 91 37.32 9.23 -12.26
N MET A 92 36.90 8.08 -12.81
CA MET A 92 35.56 7.53 -12.61
C MET A 92 35.30 7.18 -11.15
N LYS A 93 36.26 6.57 -10.43
CA LYS A 93 36.13 6.29 -8.99
C LYS A 93 35.96 7.57 -8.17
N LEU A 94 36.72 8.61 -8.50
CA LEU A 94 36.63 9.91 -7.83
C LEU A 94 35.29 10.60 -8.14
N LEU A 95 34.85 10.60 -9.40
CA LEU A 95 33.56 11.15 -9.82
C LEU A 95 32.38 10.36 -9.26
N SER A 96 32.46 9.04 -9.17
CA SER A 96 31.38 8.21 -8.62
C SER A 96 31.23 8.43 -7.11
N LEU A 97 32.35 8.50 -6.38
CA LEU A 97 32.32 8.72 -4.94
C LEU A 97 31.84 10.14 -4.62
N GLY A 98 32.39 11.14 -5.30
CA GLY A 98 31.99 12.55 -5.14
C GLY A 98 30.57 12.81 -5.63
N GLY A 99 30.18 12.22 -6.76
CA GLY A 99 28.84 12.35 -7.34
C GLY A 99 27.77 11.68 -6.49
N MET A 100 27.98 10.45 -6.03
CA MET A 100 27.02 9.78 -5.13
C MET A 100 26.91 10.51 -3.80
N SER A 101 28.03 10.96 -3.22
CA SER A 101 28.01 11.74 -1.98
C SER A 101 27.29 13.08 -2.16
N SER A 102 27.49 13.75 -3.30
CA SER A 102 26.82 15.01 -3.64
C SER A 102 25.31 14.84 -3.73
N VAL A 103 24.83 13.81 -4.44
CA VAL A 103 23.39 13.54 -4.55
C VAL A 103 22.77 13.24 -3.20
N LEU A 104 23.41 12.40 -2.38
CA LEU A 104 22.93 12.11 -1.02
C LEU A 104 22.86 13.38 -0.17
N PHE A 105 23.90 14.21 -0.21
CA PHE A 105 23.93 15.46 0.53
C PHE A 105 22.84 16.44 0.05
N ALA A 106 22.63 16.56 -1.26
CA ALA A 106 21.56 17.38 -1.82
C ALA A 106 20.18 16.88 -1.38
N THR A 107 19.93 15.56 -1.39
CA THR A 107 18.66 15.00 -0.92
C THR A 107 18.42 15.28 0.56
N LEU A 108 19.45 15.16 1.40
CA LEU A 108 19.33 15.48 2.83
C LEU A 108 19.01 16.95 3.07
N ILE A 109 19.64 17.87 2.33
CA ILE A 109 19.34 19.30 2.42
C ILE A 109 17.90 19.57 2.01
N VAL A 110 17.44 18.99 0.89
CA VAL A 110 16.06 19.18 0.42
C VAL A 110 15.07 18.63 1.44
N SER A 111 15.29 17.42 1.97
CA SER A 111 14.45 16.84 3.02
C SER A 111 14.41 17.72 4.26
N PHE A 112 15.55 18.27 4.68
CA PHE A 112 15.62 19.17 5.83
C PHE A 112 14.82 20.46 5.60
N ILE A 113 14.96 21.08 4.43
CA ILE A 113 14.19 22.28 4.06
C ILE A 113 12.69 21.97 4.04
N VAL A 114 12.28 20.83 3.46
CA VAL A 114 10.86 20.41 3.43
C VAL A 114 10.33 20.20 4.84
N SER A 115 11.10 19.58 5.74
CA SER A 115 10.71 19.42 7.14
C SER A 115 10.57 20.73 7.90
N PHE A 116 11.32 21.78 7.53
CA PHE A 116 11.20 23.11 8.14
C PHE A 116 10.03 23.92 7.60
N ILE A 117 9.73 23.79 6.30
CA ILE A 117 8.67 24.57 5.64
C ILE A 117 7.30 23.93 5.85
N MET A 118 7.21 22.60 5.89
CA MET A 118 5.93 21.94 6.17
C MET A 118 5.57 22.10 7.65
N PRO A 119 4.51 22.85 7.99
CA PRO A 119 4.05 22.92 9.37
C PRO A 119 3.71 21.51 9.82
N ASN A 120 4.15 21.13 11.02
CA ASN A 120 3.87 19.83 11.63
C ASN A 120 2.42 19.44 11.34
N PHE A 121 2.22 18.48 10.44
CA PHE A 121 0.92 17.86 10.26
C PHE A 121 0.65 17.11 11.55
N GLN A 122 0.04 17.81 12.51
CA GLN A 122 -0.51 17.19 13.70
C GLN A 122 -1.62 16.29 13.16
N ALA A 123 -1.29 15.02 12.95
CA ALA A 123 -2.28 13.98 12.85
C ALA A 123 -2.98 13.95 14.21
N LEU A 124 -4.04 14.73 14.34
CA LEU A 124 -4.91 14.73 15.50
C LEU A 124 -5.63 13.38 15.51
N ALA A 125 -4.95 12.35 16.01
CA ALA A 125 -5.56 11.07 16.29
C ALA A 125 -6.51 11.29 17.48
N ALA A 126 -7.77 11.56 17.19
CA ALA A 126 -8.80 11.74 18.21
C ALA A 126 -9.01 10.41 18.95
N THR A 127 -8.72 10.40 20.24
CA THR A 127 -9.39 9.48 21.16
C THR A 127 -10.82 9.96 21.32
N PHE A 128 -11.75 9.49 20.49
CA PHE A 128 -13.16 9.84 20.65
C PHE A 128 -13.78 8.98 21.77
N SER A 129 -14.20 9.61 22.85
CA SER A 129 -15.24 9.07 23.73
C SER A 129 -16.57 9.70 23.30
N TRP A 130 -17.32 9.00 22.46
CA TRP A 130 -18.68 9.42 22.13
C TRP A 130 -19.57 9.11 23.33
N SER A 131 -20.10 10.15 23.98
CA SER A 131 -21.07 10.03 25.06
C SER A 131 -22.35 10.73 24.62
N GLN A 132 -23.32 9.94 24.19
CA GLN A 132 -24.65 10.41 23.82
C GLN A 132 -25.59 10.21 25.00
N THR A 133 -25.95 11.30 25.65
CA THR A 133 -26.81 11.29 26.83
C THR A 133 -28.27 11.57 26.50
N ASN A 134 -28.57 12.01 25.26
CA ASN A 134 -29.91 12.42 24.86
C ASN A 134 -30.17 12.28 23.35
N TRP A 135 -31.43 12.02 22.99
CA TRP A 135 -31.94 11.92 21.61
C TRP A 135 -33.10 12.88 21.32
N ASN A 136 -33.42 13.78 22.25
CA ASN A 136 -34.54 14.72 22.15
C ASN A 136 -34.35 15.87 21.14
N GLY A 137 -33.19 15.96 20.48
CA GLY A 137 -32.94 16.95 19.43
C GLY A 137 -33.76 16.64 18.18
N SER A 138 -33.99 17.65 17.34
CA SER A 138 -34.60 17.45 16.02
C SER A 138 -33.66 16.71 15.07
N THR A 139 -34.15 16.38 13.86
CA THR A 139 -33.30 15.88 12.78
C THR A 139 -32.16 16.85 12.51
N ASP A 140 -30.99 16.28 12.22
CA ASP A 140 -29.78 17.07 12.05
C ASP A 140 -29.79 17.99 10.81
N GLY A 141 -30.63 17.68 9.83
CA GLY A 141 -30.76 18.50 8.61
C GLY A 141 -29.48 18.58 7.79
N GLY A 142 -28.51 17.70 8.03
CA GLY A 142 -27.22 17.65 7.35
C GLY A 142 -26.05 18.34 8.06
N VAL A 143 -26.19 18.74 9.33
CA VAL A 143 -25.14 19.45 10.11
C VAL A 143 -24.41 18.50 11.08
N TYR A 144 -23.54 17.66 10.55
CA TYR A 144 -22.88 16.65 11.38
C TYR A 144 -21.80 17.24 12.32
N PRO A 145 -21.58 16.65 13.51
CA PRO A 145 -20.45 17.01 14.36
C PRO A 145 -19.15 16.72 13.62
N THR A 146 -18.19 17.64 13.72
CA THR A 146 -16.88 17.50 13.08
C THR A 146 -15.80 17.34 14.13
N HIS A 147 -14.59 16.95 13.71
CA HIS A 147 -13.49 16.84 14.64
C HIS A 147 -13.06 18.21 15.21
N ALA A 148 -13.18 19.29 14.43
CA ALA A 148 -12.79 20.63 14.85
C ALA A 148 -13.81 21.26 15.80
N ASP A 149 -15.10 21.08 15.53
CA ASP A 149 -16.19 21.77 16.23
C ASP A 149 -17.33 20.81 16.59
N ASN A 150 -18.15 21.19 17.58
CA ASN A 150 -19.41 20.51 17.91
C ASN A 150 -19.22 19.05 18.43
N ARG A 151 -18.21 18.86 19.29
CA ARG A 151 -17.77 17.54 19.79
C ARG A 151 -18.52 16.99 21.01
N THR A 152 -19.33 17.81 21.68
CA THR A 152 -19.98 17.48 22.96
C THR A 152 -21.44 17.89 22.94
N ASN A 153 -22.28 17.26 23.77
CA ASN A 153 -23.71 17.58 23.89
C ASN A 153 -24.49 17.38 22.58
N TRP A 154 -24.12 16.37 21.80
CA TRP A 154 -24.85 16.02 20.59
C TRP A 154 -26.19 15.38 20.95
N THR A 155 -27.31 16.01 20.56
CA THR A 155 -28.67 15.51 20.86
C THR A 155 -29.48 15.21 19.60
N LYS A 156 -28.92 15.46 18.41
CA LYS A 156 -29.61 15.32 17.13
C LYS A 156 -29.40 13.94 16.51
N TYR A 157 -30.34 13.55 15.65
CA TYR A 157 -30.29 12.29 14.90
C TYR A 157 -30.41 12.53 13.39
N SER A 158 -29.84 11.64 12.57
CA SER A 158 -29.90 11.77 11.11
C SER A 158 -31.33 11.52 10.59
N SER A 159 -31.96 10.47 11.09
CA SER A 159 -33.34 10.09 10.80
C SER A 159 -33.87 9.21 11.93
N LYS A 160 -35.19 9.14 12.09
CA LYS A 160 -35.85 8.19 12.97
C LYS A 160 -37.02 7.53 12.26
N ASN A 161 -37.34 6.30 12.65
CA ASN A 161 -38.59 5.67 12.26
C ASN A 161 -39.76 6.34 13.01
N ILE A 162 -40.94 6.38 12.42
CA ILE A 162 -42.14 6.95 13.03
C ILE A 162 -42.52 6.23 14.34
N THR A 163 -42.20 4.95 14.47
CA THR A 163 -42.46 4.15 15.68
C THR A 163 -41.47 4.39 16.82
N VAL A 164 -40.39 5.15 16.57
CA VAL A 164 -39.38 5.48 17.57
C VAL A 164 -39.71 6.84 18.18
N ASP A 165 -40.03 6.83 19.48
CA ASP A 165 -40.11 8.04 20.26
C ASP A 165 -38.76 8.38 20.90
N ALA A 166 -38.34 9.62 20.68
CA ALA A 166 -37.12 10.20 21.19
C ALA A 166 -37.40 11.44 22.08
N SER A 167 -38.67 11.66 22.44
CA SER A 167 -39.11 12.79 23.26
C SER A 167 -38.60 12.74 24.70
N GLN A 168 -38.27 11.54 25.19
CA GLN A 168 -37.75 11.33 26.53
C GLN A 168 -36.22 11.40 26.57
N ASN A 169 -35.69 12.07 27.58
CA ASN A 169 -34.25 12.25 27.74
C ASN A 169 -33.56 10.90 27.93
N GLY A 170 -32.69 10.54 26.98
CA GLY A 170 -31.80 9.37 27.08
C GLY A 170 -32.48 8.01 26.90
N VAL A 171 -33.76 7.96 26.53
CA VAL A 171 -34.50 6.71 26.32
C VAL A 171 -35.17 6.73 24.95
N LEU A 172 -34.85 5.73 24.12
CA LEU A 172 -35.59 5.46 22.89
C LEU A 172 -36.64 4.41 23.20
N THR A 173 -37.91 4.76 23.05
CA THR A 173 -39.02 3.82 23.20
C THR A 173 -39.62 3.53 21.83
N THR A 174 -39.83 2.25 21.51
CA THR A 174 -40.61 1.86 20.35
C THR A 174 -42.07 1.70 20.76
N SER A 175 -42.98 2.28 20.00
CA SER A 175 -44.42 2.19 20.25
C SER A 175 -45.07 0.93 19.64
N ASP A 176 -44.31 -0.14 19.40
CA ASP A 176 -44.85 -1.39 18.84
C ASP A 176 -45.52 -2.20 19.96
N SER A 177 -46.63 -1.69 20.44
CA SER A 177 -47.67 -2.51 21.05
C SER A 177 -48.68 -2.86 19.96
N VAL A 178 -48.35 -3.85 19.11
CA VAL A 178 -49.37 -4.44 18.23
C VAL A 178 -50.26 -5.29 19.12
N VAL A 179 -51.42 -4.76 19.51
CA VAL A 179 -52.50 -5.59 20.07
C VAL A 179 -53.08 -6.37 18.91
N ILE A 180 -52.59 -7.60 18.71
CA ILE A 180 -53.26 -8.57 17.83
C ILE A 180 -54.49 -9.06 18.60
N VAL A 181 -55.65 -8.48 18.33
CA VAL A 181 -56.91 -8.99 18.86
C VAL A 181 -57.30 -10.21 18.02
N GLY A 182 -56.78 -11.38 18.37
CA GLY A 182 -57.31 -12.65 17.85
C GLY A 182 -58.66 -12.91 18.51
N GLN A 183 -59.76 -12.68 17.78
CA GLN A 183 -61.12 -12.87 18.32
C GLN A 183 -61.71 -14.23 17.96
N THR A 184 -61.06 -15.02 17.10
CA THR A 184 -61.56 -16.33 16.67
C THR A 184 -60.51 -17.43 16.80
N ASP A 185 -60.97 -18.66 17.02
CA ASP A 185 -60.11 -19.84 17.04
C ASP A 185 -59.38 -20.06 15.70
N SER A 186 -59.91 -19.52 14.60
CA SER A 186 -59.26 -19.53 13.29
C SER A 186 -57.95 -18.74 13.32
N ASP A 187 -57.92 -17.59 14.00
CA ASP A 187 -56.75 -16.71 14.07
C ASP A 187 -55.63 -17.30 14.94
N PHE A 188 -56.00 -18.07 15.98
CA PHE A 188 -55.04 -18.78 16.85
C PHE A 188 -54.39 -19.98 16.15
N ASN A 189 -55.10 -20.65 15.26
CA ASN A 189 -54.67 -21.90 14.62
C ASN A 189 -54.03 -21.73 13.23
N ALA A 190 -54.08 -20.53 12.64
CA ALA A 190 -53.54 -20.26 11.30
C ALA A 190 -52.01 -20.04 11.24
N GLY A 191 -51.29 -20.05 12.37
CA GLY A 191 -49.83 -19.85 12.40
C GLY A 191 -49.03 -21.16 12.39
N THR A 192 -47.95 -21.23 11.61
CA THR A 192 -46.99 -22.35 11.66
C THR A 192 -46.36 -22.44 13.06
N VAL A 193 -46.34 -23.65 13.62
CA VAL A 193 -46.00 -23.94 15.02
C VAL A 193 -44.52 -23.66 15.31
N GLY A 194 -44.19 -22.41 15.65
CA GLY A 194 -42.90 -22.01 16.22
C GLY A 194 -43.03 -21.83 17.73
N SER A 195 -42.28 -22.66 18.47
CA SER A 195 -42.00 -22.70 19.92
C SER A 195 -42.81 -21.77 20.85
N PHE A 196 -43.63 -22.35 21.71
CA PHE A 196 -44.29 -21.65 22.82
C PHE A 196 -43.45 -21.76 24.10
N THR A 197 -43.47 -20.71 24.94
CA THR A 197 -43.04 -20.82 26.34
C THR A 197 -44.28 -20.72 27.22
N GLU A 198 -44.56 -21.77 28.00
CA GLU A 198 -45.69 -21.83 28.92
C GLU A 198 -45.32 -21.12 30.23
N VAL A 199 -46.00 -20.03 30.57
CA VAL A 199 -45.88 -19.40 31.89
C VAL A 199 -47.15 -19.73 32.68
N VAL A 200 -47.00 -20.49 33.75
CA VAL A 200 -48.10 -20.89 34.63
C VAL A 200 -48.10 -19.98 35.86
N THR A 201 -49.15 -19.19 36.03
CA THR A 201 -49.46 -18.46 37.26
C THR A 201 -50.89 -18.77 37.70
N GLY A 202 -51.04 -19.63 38.71
CA GLY A 202 -52.35 -20.04 39.25
C GLY A 202 -53.11 -21.07 38.39
N GLN A 203 -54.33 -21.43 38.83
CA GLN A 203 -55.14 -22.50 38.22
C GLN A 203 -55.63 -22.22 36.79
N ASN A 204 -55.38 -21.03 36.25
CA ASN A 204 -55.73 -20.68 34.87
C ASN A 204 -54.46 -20.66 34.01
N LYS A 205 -54.37 -21.60 33.07
CA LYS A 205 -53.29 -21.65 32.08
C LYS A 205 -53.57 -20.63 30.98
N VAL A 206 -52.66 -19.67 30.80
CA VAL A 206 -52.65 -18.75 29.66
C VAL A 206 -51.41 -19.07 28.82
N ARG A 207 -51.61 -19.41 27.54
CA ARG A 207 -50.50 -19.58 26.59
C ARG A 207 -50.26 -18.26 25.87
N LEU A 208 -49.11 -17.65 26.11
CA LEU A 208 -48.68 -16.44 25.41
C LEU A 208 -47.74 -16.82 24.26
N LYS A 209 -48.06 -16.36 23.06
CA LYS A 209 -47.19 -16.46 21.88
C LYS A 209 -46.39 -15.17 21.79
N ILE A 210 -45.08 -15.27 21.97
CA ILE A 210 -44.16 -14.14 21.75
C ILE A 210 -43.56 -14.36 20.36
N ALA A 211 -43.80 -13.42 19.44
CA ALA A 211 -43.11 -13.39 18.16
C ALA A 211 -41.68 -12.88 18.40
N GLN A 212 -40.67 -13.63 17.94
CA GLN A 212 -39.31 -13.14 17.78
C GLN A 212 -39.16 -12.46 16.42
#